data_AF-A0A535X6Q2-F1
#
_entry.id   AF-A0A535X6Q2-F1
#
_cell.length_a   1.000
_cell.length_b   1.000
_cell.length_c   1.000
_cell.angle_alpha   90.00
_cell.angle_beta   90.00
_cell.angle_gamma   90.00
#
_symmetry.space_group_name_H-M   'P 1'
#
loop_
_entity.id
_entity.type
_entity.pdbx_description
1 polymer ?
#
loop_
_entity_poly.entity_id
_entity_poly.type
_entity_poly.pdbx_seq_one_letter_code
_entity_poly.pdbx_strand_id
1 'polypeptide(L)'
;MFAGSFTLEDVESVCTGEGAPAADVLDLVSSLVDKSLLTKEDVYPASAWARGTACYRLHETMREYAGLKLREAREEEVVELRCAEYYTLRCQRSADDARYRLVEWLGWMDLEIDNIRSVLRRSVVQGDFARAADLVSALGWYWITRATTEGVRWFDEVLESGHVTPRAHPWAYFLRGFLAVLQSNPTAARPPLERVVAAAREADYPSLLSHSLCMASIAEAMAGNRAAARRLLDEARVVTTGTADVSATIAVLQARAIDGFFEGDLDAIRSSATEGVRLSREVGDLYSLEMMLLNLGSAAFASGDMAESKPRFTEALRIAHQIDDRVAQYALLDLLGCHAAGSGQPRLAAQLLGAAETVRTGAGASVIATLVPHLAQLEKSAVAALGAARFAAEVTAGKRMSREAAISLALGESAQVAVAVSSNAGAGPLGKREADVARLVADGLSNKQIGARLLISERTVETHVRSILNKLGLNSRAQVAVWVTEHDLLKASRSSH
;
A
#
# COMPACT_ATOMS: atom_id res chain seq x y z
N MET A 1 -11.72 11.34 -21.70
CA MET A 1 -11.08 12.41 -20.90
C MET A 1 -10.43 11.78 -19.69
N PHE A 2 -9.12 11.89 -19.54
CA PHE A 2 -8.44 11.48 -18.30
C PHE A 2 -9.08 12.19 -17.11
N ALA A 3 -9.14 11.56 -15.94
CA ALA A 3 -9.68 12.11 -14.70
C ALA A 3 -8.56 12.53 -13.74
N GLY A 4 -7.42 11.83 -13.77
CA GLY A 4 -6.22 12.12 -12.98
C GLY A 4 -5.07 12.66 -13.83
N SER A 5 -3.86 12.36 -13.36
CA SER A 5 -2.62 12.47 -14.13
C SER A 5 -2.55 11.36 -15.18
N PHE A 6 -1.75 11.55 -16.22
CA PHE A 6 -1.58 10.57 -17.30
C PHE A 6 -0.19 10.70 -17.93
N THR A 7 0.32 9.62 -18.50
CA THR A 7 1.58 9.55 -19.22
C THR A 7 1.42 9.91 -20.70
N LEU A 8 2.55 10.07 -21.40
CA LEU A 8 2.54 10.25 -22.86
C LEU A 8 1.94 9.01 -23.57
N GLU A 9 2.24 7.81 -23.08
CA GLU A 9 1.73 6.54 -23.62
C GLU A 9 0.20 6.48 -23.56
N ASP A 10 -0.41 7.01 -22.49
CA ASP A 10 -1.87 7.07 -22.36
C ASP A 10 -2.47 8.00 -23.44
N VAL A 11 -1.87 9.18 -23.64
CA VAL A 11 -2.34 10.12 -24.68
C VAL A 11 -2.18 9.51 -26.06
N GLU A 12 -1.04 8.91 -26.36
CA GLU A 12 -0.79 8.25 -27.65
C GLU A 12 -1.84 7.16 -27.88
N SER A 13 -2.12 6.33 -26.88
CA SER A 13 -3.06 5.21 -27.04
C SER A 13 -4.53 5.64 -27.16
N VAL A 14 -4.94 6.69 -26.46
CA VAL A 14 -6.35 7.14 -26.43
C VAL A 14 -6.65 8.15 -27.53
N CYS A 15 -5.71 9.06 -27.82
CA CYS A 15 -5.92 10.19 -28.71
C CYS A 15 -5.47 9.94 -30.15
N THR A 16 -4.61 8.95 -30.43
CA THR A 16 -4.34 8.56 -31.82
C THR A 16 -5.45 7.63 -32.33
N GLY A 17 -6.27 8.13 -33.26
CA GLY A 17 -7.09 7.26 -34.12
C GLY A 17 -6.28 6.76 -35.31
N GLU A 18 -6.95 6.11 -36.27
CA GLU A 18 -6.39 5.82 -37.60
C GLU A 18 -6.02 7.13 -38.33
N GLY A 19 -4.86 7.73 -38.06
CA GLY A 19 -4.37 8.88 -38.83
C GLY A 19 -3.46 9.90 -38.15
N ALA A 20 -3.26 9.89 -36.84
CA ALA A 20 -2.32 10.80 -36.17
C ALA A 20 -1.03 10.06 -35.77
N PRO A 21 0.14 10.37 -36.36
CA PRO A 21 1.42 9.82 -35.94
C PRO A 21 1.73 10.12 -34.47
N ALA A 22 2.34 9.17 -33.75
CA ALA A 22 2.78 9.38 -32.35
C ALA A 22 3.73 10.59 -32.18
N ALA A 23 4.51 10.91 -33.22
CA ALA A 23 5.37 12.10 -33.24
C ALA A 23 4.56 13.41 -33.07
N ASP A 24 3.37 13.50 -33.67
CA ASP A 24 2.51 14.69 -33.59
C ASP A 24 1.90 14.85 -32.19
N VAL A 25 1.71 13.75 -31.46
CA VAL A 25 1.19 13.77 -30.09
C VAL A 25 2.19 14.38 -29.12
N LEU A 26 3.48 13.99 -29.22
CA LEU A 26 4.53 14.54 -28.37
C LEU A 26 4.69 16.05 -28.58
N ASP A 27 4.68 16.50 -29.84
CA ASP A 27 4.79 17.92 -30.19
C ASP A 27 3.57 18.70 -29.68
N LEU A 28 2.37 18.12 -29.77
CA LEU A 28 1.14 18.73 -29.25
C LEU A 28 1.16 18.83 -27.72
N VAL A 29 1.51 17.76 -27.01
CA VAL A 29 1.64 17.74 -25.55
C VAL A 29 2.67 18.78 -25.10
N SER A 30 3.80 18.87 -25.78
CA SER A 30 4.84 19.88 -25.51
C SER A 30 4.30 21.30 -25.70
N SER A 31 3.56 21.56 -26.79
CA SER A 31 2.92 22.87 -27.02
C SER A 31 1.90 23.23 -25.95
N LEU A 32 1.12 22.25 -25.46
CA LEU A 32 0.14 22.46 -24.39
C LEU A 32 0.81 22.75 -23.05
N VAL A 33 1.97 22.15 -22.76
CA VAL A 33 2.79 22.47 -21.59
C VAL A 33 3.36 23.89 -21.70
N ASP A 34 3.90 24.27 -22.85
CA ASP A 34 4.45 25.62 -23.09
C ASP A 34 3.38 26.71 -22.92
N LYS A 35 2.13 26.41 -23.30
CA LYS A 35 0.96 27.29 -23.12
C LYS A 35 0.36 27.23 -21.71
N SER A 36 0.96 26.48 -20.78
CA SER A 36 0.46 26.28 -19.42
C SER A 36 -0.97 25.69 -19.35
N LEU A 37 -1.36 24.92 -20.36
CA LEU A 37 -2.63 24.19 -20.39
C LEU A 37 -2.50 22.81 -19.74
N LEU A 38 -1.29 22.24 -19.77
CA LEU A 38 -0.90 21.03 -19.05
C LEU A 38 0.19 21.35 -18.03
N THR A 39 0.09 20.77 -16.83
CA THR A 39 1.20 20.72 -15.88
C THR A 39 1.98 19.43 -16.11
N LYS A 40 3.31 19.53 -16.21
CA LYS A 40 4.21 18.37 -16.23
C LYS A 40 4.76 18.10 -14.82
N GLU A 41 4.64 16.85 -14.38
CA GLU A 41 5.11 16.37 -13.08
C GLU A 41 5.95 15.10 -13.29
N ASP A 42 7.15 15.04 -12.72
CA ASP A 42 7.97 13.82 -12.77
C ASP A 42 7.60 12.96 -11.54
N VAL A 43 6.92 11.83 -11.77
CA VAL A 43 6.55 10.88 -10.72
C VAL A 43 7.67 9.86 -10.55
N TYR A 44 8.23 9.80 -9.34
CA TYR A 44 9.30 8.86 -9.03
C TYR A 44 8.70 7.64 -8.33
N PRO A 45 8.96 6.42 -8.82
CA PRO A 45 8.64 5.21 -8.08
C PRO A 45 9.30 5.24 -6.71
N ALA A 46 8.71 4.54 -5.73
CA ALA A 46 9.25 4.44 -4.36
C ALA A 46 10.68 3.85 -4.31
N SER A 47 11.16 3.22 -5.39
CA SER A 47 12.56 2.78 -5.50
C SER A 47 13.47 3.93 -5.96
N ALA A 48 14.41 4.30 -5.09
CA ALA A 48 15.32 5.45 -5.23
C ALA A 48 16.24 5.44 -6.48
N TRP A 49 16.13 4.45 -7.36
CA TRP A 49 17.00 4.22 -8.52
C TRP A 49 16.25 4.18 -9.86
N ALA A 50 14.92 4.29 -9.86
CA ALA A 50 14.13 4.32 -11.09
C ALA A 50 14.13 5.71 -11.73
N ARG A 51 14.15 5.77 -13.06
CA ARG A 51 13.93 7.02 -13.79
C ARG A 51 12.50 7.49 -13.48
N GLY A 52 12.34 8.79 -13.20
CA GLY A 52 11.01 9.38 -13.02
C GLY A 52 10.18 9.25 -14.29
N THR A 53 8.92 8.89 -14.15
CA THR A 53 7.94 8.85 -15.23
C THR A 53 7.37 10.25 -15.42
N ALA A 54 7.54 10.82 -16.61
CA ALA A 54 6.94 12.10 -16.96
C ALA A 54 5.42 11.94 -17.07
N CYS A 55 4.71 12.63 -16.18
CA CYS A 55 3.26 12.63 -16.11
C CYS A 55 2.74 14.04 -16.41
N TYR A 56 1.53 14.10 -16.91
CA TYR A 56 0.85 15.32 -17.29
C TYR A 56 -0.49 15.39 -16.58
N ARG A 57 -0.89 16.61 -16.22
CA ARG A 57 -2.18 16.86 -15.57
C ARG A 57 -2.86 18.04 -16.22
N LEU A 58 -4.12 17.86 -16.56
CA LEU A 58 -4.98 18.91 -17.07
C LEU A 58 -5.64 19.67 -15.90
N HIS A 59 -5.63 21.00 -15.94
CA HIS A 59 -6.37 21.80 -14.97
C HIS A 59 -7.87 21.56 -15.10
N GLU A 60 -8.62 21.64 -14.00
CA GLU A 60 -10.06 21.36 -13.95
C GLU A 60 -10.85 22.20 -14.97
N THR A 61 -10.59 23.50 -15.03
CA THR A 61 -11.22 24.41 -16.00
C THR A 61 -10.93 24.03 -17.46
N MET A 62 -9.70 23.60 -17.74
CA MET A 62 -9.33 23.10 -19.08
C MET A 62 -9.98 21.76 -19.38
N ARG A 63 -10.23 20.94 -18.36
CA ARG A 63 -10.95 19.66 -18.50
C ARG A 63 -12.40 19.91 -18.89
N GLU A 64 -13.09 20.81 -18.21
CA GLU A 64 -14.46 21.20 -18.57
C GLU A 64 -14.55 21.76 -19.99
N TYR A 65 -13.61 22.64 -20.36
CA TYR A 65 -13.55 23.21 -21.70
C TYR A 65 -13.29 22.14 -22.78
N ALA A 66 -12.36 21.22 -22.56
CA ALA A 66 -12.10 20.12 -23.49
C ALA A 66 -13.32 19.20 -23.64
N GLY A 67 -14.06 18.93 -22.57
CA GLY A 67 -15.33 18.17 -22.62
C GLY A 67 -16.42 18.89 -23.44
N LEU A 68 -16.51 20.22 -23.36
CA LEU A 68 -17.40 21.00 -24.23
C LEU A 68 -16.98 20.88 -25.70
N LYS A 69 -15.68 20.97 -26.00
CA LYS A 69 -15.16 20.85 -27.37
C LYS A 69 -15.36 19.46 -27.97
N LEU A 70 -15.18 18.40 -27.19
CA LEU A 70 -15.48 17.03 -27.64
C LEU A 70 -16.97 16.85 -27.98
N ARG A 71 -17.87 17.45 -27.20
CA ARG A 71 -19.31 17.44 -27.49
C ARG A 71 -19.67 18.23 -28.73
N GLU A 72 -19.10 19.42 -28.90
CA GLU A 72 -19.26 20.22 -30.12
C GLU A 72 -18.78 19.46 -31.37
N ALA A 73 -17.67 18.73 -31.25
CA ALA A 73 -17.11 17.89 -32.32
C ALA A 73 -17.82 16.54 -32.51
N ARG A 74 -18.71 16.15 -31.58
CA ARG A 74 -19.35 14.82 -31.51
C ARG A 74 -18.35 13.65 -31.42
N GLU A 75 -17.22 13.89 -30.76
CA GLU A 75 -16.14 12.91 -30.57
C GLU A 75 -16.10 12.33 -29.15
N GLU A 76 -16.93 12.85 -28.24
CA GLU A 76 -16.95 12.43 -26.83
C GLU A 76 -17.09 10.91 -26.70
N GLU A 77 -18.16 10.31 -27.23
CA GLU A 77 -18.39 8.85 -27.11
C GLU A 77 -17.23 8.01 -27.67
N VAL A 78 -16.65 8.43 -28.80
CA VAL A 78 -15.54 7.70 -29.44
C VAL A 78 -14.28 7.73 -28.58
N VAL A 79 -13.91 8.91 -28.06
CA VAL A 79 -12.74 9.08 -27.19
C VAL A 79 -12.95 8.36 -25.86
N GLU A 80 -14.18 8.36 -25.34
CA GLU A 80 -14.53 7.64 -24.12
C GLU A 80 -14.44 6.14 -24.27
N LEU A 81 -14.93 5.59 -25.39
CA LEU A 81 -14.80 4.17 -25.70
C LEU A 81 -13.33 3.75 -25.79
N ARG A 82 -12.50 4.50 -26.53
CA ARG A 82 -11.05 4.23 -26.61
C ARG A 82 -10.38 4.28 -25.25
N CYS A 83 -10.73 5.26 -24.42
CA CYS A 83 -10.23 5.37 -23.06
C CYS A 83 -10.63 4.14 -22.22
N ALA A 84 -11.89 3.69 -22.32
CA ALA A 84 -12.38 2.53 -21.60
C ALA A 84 -11.67 1.24 -22.06
N GLU A 85 -11.53 1.03 -23.37
CA GLU A 85 -10.83 -0.12 -23.95
C GLU A 85 -9.35 -0.15 -23.54
N TYR A 86 -8.69 1.01 -23.61
CA TYR A 86 -7.29 1.16 -23.22
C TYR A 86 -7.05 0.75 -21.77
N TYR A 87 -7.77 1.34 -20.81
CA TYR A 87 -7.58 1.02 -19.39
C TYR A 87 -8.02 -0.41 -19.07
N THR A 88 -9.07 -0.93 -19.71
CA THR A 88 -9.49 -2.33 -19.54
C THR A 88 -8.38 -3.28 -19.96
N LEU A 89 -7.85 -3.11 -21.17
CA LEU A 89 -6.78 -3.95 -21.69
C LEU A 89 -5.49 -3.82 -20.86
N ARG A 90 -5.14 -2.60 -20.43
CA ARG A 90 -3.96 -2.35 -19.60
C ARG A 90 -4.08 -3.02 -18.23
N CYS A 91 -5.24 -2.91 -17.59
CA CYS A 91 -5.51 -3.60 -16.30
C CYS A 91 -5.43 -5.11 -16.46
N GLN A 92 -6.10 -5.69 -17.47
CA GLN A 92 -6.11 -7.13 -17.72
C GLN A 92 -4.69 -7.69 -17.95
N ARG A 93 -3.89 -7.05 -18.81
CA ARG A 93 -2.50 -7.47 -19.07
C ARG A 93 -1.62 -7.41 -17.83
N SER A 94 -1.86 -6.43 -16.97
CA SER A 94 -1.05 -6.23 -15.77
C SER A 94 -1.42 -7.16 -14.61
N ALA A 95 -2.66 -7.67 -14.59
CA ALA A 95 -3.20 -8.44 -13.47
C ALA A 95 -2.49 -9.79 -13.27
N ASP A 96 -2.05 -10.43 -14.35
CA ASP A 96 -1.35 -11.72 -14.30
C ASP A 96 0.01 -11.62 -13.59
N ASP A 97 0.75 -10.52 -13.83
CA ASP A 97 2.07 -10.28 -13.23
C ASP A 97 2.00 -9.50 -11.91
N ALA A 98 0.85 -8.89 -11.59
CA ALA A 98 0.68 -7.99 -10.44
C ALA A 98 1.12 -8.61 -9.12
N ARG A 99 0.87 -9.92 -8.93
CA ARG A 99 1.23 -10.64 -7.70
C ARG A 99 2.74 -10.62 -7.43
N TYR A 100 3.56 -10.84 -8.45
CA TYR A 100 5.02 -10.98 -8.32
C TYR A 100 5.78 -9.69 -8.58
N ARG A 101 5.12 -8.69 -9.17
CA ARG A 101 5.67 -7.34 -9.42
C ARG A 101 4.90 -6.27 -8.64
N LEU A 102 4.40 -6.63 -7.46
CA LEU A 102 3.42 -5.85 -6.73
C LEU A 102 3.84 -4.40 -6.46
N VAL A 103 5.12 -4.16 -6.14
CA VAL A 103 5.63 -2.81 -5.88
C VAL A 103 5.55 -1.91 -7.12
N GLU A 104 5.97 -2.43 -8.27
CA GLU A 104 5.95 -1.69 -9.54
C GLU A 104 4.51 -1.50 -10.02
N TRP A 105 3.70 -2.55 -9.92
CA TRP A 105 2.30 -2.53 -10.29
C TRP A 105 1.50 -1.54 -9.44
N LEU A 106 1.71 -1.52 -8.13
CA LEU A 106 1.05 -0.56 -7.24
C LEU A 106 1.49 0.88 -7.49
N GLY A 107 2.76 1.10 -7.84
CA GLY A 107 3.24 2.42 -8.26
C GLY A 107 2.56 2.93 -9.54
N TRP A 108 2.32 2.04 -10.50
CA TRP A 108 1.50 2.36 -11.68
C TRP A 108 0.03 2.60 -11.31
N MET A 109 -0.54 1.79 -10.42
CA MET A 109 -1.91 1.99 -9.95
C MET A 109 -2.11 3.34 -9.27
N ASP A 110 -1.17 3.80 -8.44
CA ASP A 110 -1.26 5.11 -7.79
C ASP A 110 -1.30 6.27 -8.79
N LEU A 111 -0.65 6.11 -9.95
CA LEU A 111 -0.71 7.08 -11.02
C LEU A 111 -2.07 7.06 -11.75
N GLU A 112 -2.58 5.86 -12.06
CA GLU A 112 -3.73 5.69 -12.96
C GLU A 112 -5.09 5.51 -12.26
N ILE A 113 -5.12 5.35 -10.93
CA ILE A 113 -6.33 4.93 -10.21
C ILE A 113 -7.53 5.83 -10.48
N ASP A 114 -7.33 7.15 -10.59
CA ASP A 114 -8.43 8.08 -10.84
C ASP A 114 -8.99 7.94 -12.25
N ASN A 115 -8.13 7.64 -13.24
CA ASN A 115 -8.57 7.33 -14.60
C ASN A 115 -9.35 6.02 -14.64
N ILE A 116 -8.85 4.99 -13.95
CA ILE A 116 -9.49 3.67 -13.90
C ILE A 116 -10.83 3.75 -13.15
N ARG A 117 -10.91 4.47 -12.03
CA ARG A 117 -12.17 4.75 -11.31
C ARG A 117 -13.19 5.45 -12.20
N SER A 118 -12.74 6.40 -13.01
CA SER A 118 -13.61 7.10 -13.97
C SER A 118 -14.17 6.13 -15.02
N VAL A 119 -13.34 5.26 -15.58
CA VAL A 119 -13.80 4.21 -16.52
C VAL A 119 -14.76 3.24 -15.82
N LEU A 120 -14.43 2.75 -14.64
CA LEU A 120 -15.27 1.84 -13.86
C LEU A 120 -16.65 2.45 -13.56
N ARG A 121 -16.69 3.71 -13.10
CA ARG A 121 -17.94 4.42 -12.81
C ARG A 121 -18.82 4.54 -14.06
N ARG A 122 -18.22 4.84 -15.21
CA ARG A 122 -18.94 4.97 -16.47
C ARG A 122 -19.50 3.64 -16.95
N SER A 123 -18.72 2.55 -16.88
CA SER A 123 -19.19 1.20 -17.20
C SER A 123 -20.43 0.84 -16.38
N VAL A 124 -20.44 1.14 -15.08
CA VAL A 124 -21.63 0.94 -14.22
C VAL A 124 -22.81 1.80 -14.66
N VAL A 125 -22.60 3.10 -14.92
CA VAL A 125 -23.67 4.02 -15.36
C VAL A 125 -24.28 3.62 -16.70
N GLN A 126 -23.48 3.06 -17.61
CA GLN A 126 -23.90 2.59 -18.93
C GLN A 126 -24.50 1.17 -18.89
N GLY A 127 -24.44 0.47 -17.74
CA GLY A 127 -24.90 -0.90 -17.60
C GLY A 127 -23.95 -1.96 -18.18
N ASP A 128 -22.72 -1.60 -18.53
CA ASP A 128 -21.67 -2.54 -18.96
C ASP A 128 -21.03 -3.22 -17.73
N PHE A 129 -21.83 -4.06 -17.06
CA PHE A 129 -21.42 -4.75 -15.84
C PHE A 129 -20.37 -5.83 -16.07
N ALA A 130 -20.25 -6.35 -17.29
CA ALA A 130 -19.18 -7.29 -17.65
C ALA A 130 -17.81 -6.60 -17.60
N ARG A 131 -17.65 -5.46 -18.29
CA ARG A 131 -16.43 -4.66 -18.21
C ARG A 131 -16.17 -4.16 -16.79
N ALA A 132 -17.22 -3.73 -16.08
CA ALA A 132 -17.08 -3.29 -14.71
C ALA A 132 -16.54 -4.41 -13.80
N ALA A 133 -17.06 -5.64 -13.94
CA ALA A 133 -16.60 -6.83 -13.20
C ALA A 133 -15.13 -7.17 -13.49
N ASP A 134 -14.72 -7.09 -14.75
CA ASP A 134 -13.34 -7.38 -15.15
C ASP A 134 -12.37 -6.31 -14.61
N LEU A 135 -12.73 -5.03 -14.74
CA LEU A 135 -11.93 -3.92 -14.21
C LEU A 135 -11.80 -4.00 -12.69
N VAL A 136 -12.91 -4.12 -11.95
CA VAL A 136 -12.84 -4.18 -10.49
C VAL A 136 -12.04 -5.40 -10.00
N SER A 137 -12.11 -6.53 -10.72
CA SER A 137 -11.34 -7.73 -10.39
C SER A 137 -9.85 -7.57 -10.68
N ALA A 138 -9.48 -6.92 -11.79
CA ALA A 138 -8.09 -6.64 -12.14
C ALA A 138 -7.38 -5.75 -11.10
N LEU A 139 -8.15 -4.95 -10.36
CA LEU A 139 -7.65 -4.09 -9.29
C LEU A 139 -7.58 -4.82 -7.93
N GLY A 140 -7.80 -6.14 -7.89
CA GLY A 140 -7.88 -6.96 -6.67
C GLY A 140 -6.78 -6.68 -5.64
N TRP A 141 -5.51 -6.66 -6.07
CA TRP A 141 -4.37 -6.41 -5.19
C TRP A 141 -4.31 -4.99 -4.62
N TYR A 142 -4.83 -4.00 -5.35
CA TYR A 142 -4.97 -2.63 -4.86
C TYR A 142 -6.05 -2.56 -3.78
N TRP A 143 -7.18 -3.27 -3.95
CA TRP A 143 -8.21 -3.34 -2.91
C TRP A 143 -7.74 -4.09 -1.67
N ILE A 144 -6.98 -5.17 -1.84
CA ILE A 144 -6.45 -6.00 -0.75
C ILE A 144 -5.50 -5.20 0.15
N THR A 145 -4.59 -4.42 -0.43
CA THR A 145 -3.50 -3.76 0.32
C THR A 145 -3.92 -2.42 0.94
N ARG A 146 -4.72 -1.59 0.25
CA ARG A 146 -4.91 -0.18 0.67
C ARG A 146 -6.34 0.37 0.65
N ALA A 147 -7.21 -0.17 -0.20
CA ALA A 147 -8.53 0.42 -0.48
C ALA A 147 -9.67 -0.59 -0.30
N THR A 148 -9.60 -1.42 0.74
CA THR A 148 -10.51 -2.55 0.99
C THR A 148 -11.98 -2.13 0.99
N THR A 149 -12.33 -1.07 1.72
CA THR A 149 -13.72 -0.58 1.80
C THR A 149 -14.24 -0.06 0.46
N GLU A 150 -13.39 0.56 -0.34
CA GLU A 150 -13.77 1.00 -1.69
C GLU A 150 -13.98 -0.19 -2.62
N GLY A 151 -13.08 -1.16 -2.59
CA GLY A 151 -13.21 -2.40 -3.36
C GLY A 151 -14.50 -3.14 -3.03
N VAL A 152 -14.83 -3.27 -1.74
CA VAL A 152 -16.11 -3.85 -1.28
C VAL A 152 -17.30 -3.11 -1.91
N ARG A 153 -17.33 -1.78 -1.86
CA ARG A 153 -18.41 -0.98 -2.47
C ARG A 153 -18.54 -1.24 -3.96
N TRP A 154 -17.43 -1.30 -4.69
CA TRP A 154 -17.44 -1.56 -6.14
C TRP A 154 -17.92 -2.97 -6.46
N PHE A 155 -17.44 -3.99 -5.75
CA PHE A 155 -17.90 -5.35 -5.94
C PHE A 155 -19.38 -5.52 -5.57
N ASP A 156 -19.86 -4.88 -4.49
CA ASP A 156 -21.28 -4.92 -4.13
C ASP A 156 -22.14 -4.30 -5.24
N GLU A 157 -21.79 -3.10 -5.71
CA GLU A 157 -22.52 -2.41 -6.80
C GLU A 157 -22.55 -3.24 -8.10
N VAL A 158 -21.44 -3.90 -8.45
CA VAL A 158 -21.34 -4.73 -9.65
C VAL A 158 -22.11 -6.06 -9.50
N LEU A 159 -22.02 -6.73 -8.35
CA LEU A 159 -22.66 -8.02 -8.11
C LEU A 159 -24.18 -7.90 -7.88
N GLU A 160 -24.64 -6.82 -7.25
CA GLU A 160 -26.06 -6.53 -7.02
C GLU A 160 -26.84 -6.23 -8.32
N SER A 161 -26.13 -5.91 -9.41
CA SER A 161 -26.73 -5.73 -10.74
C SER A 161 -27.47 -6.97 -11.27
N GLY A 162 -27.12 -8.17 -10.79
CA GLY A 162 -27.65 -9.43 -11.28
C GLY A 162 -27.18 -9.86 -12.68
N HIS A 163 -26.39 -9.02 -13.37
CA HIS A 163 -25.85 -9.29 -14.70
C HIS A 163 -24.51 -10.04 -14.67
N VAL A 164 -23.86 -10.07 -13.51
CA VAL A 164 -22.58 -10.75 -13.28
C VAL A 164 -22.86 -12.11 -12.66
N THR A 165 -22.27 -13.17 -13.22
CA THR A 165 -22.44 -14.54 -12.71
C THR A 165 -21.12 -15.15 -12.25
N PRO A 166 -21.12 -16.08 -11.29
CA PRO A 166 -19.89 -16.71 -10.80
C PRO A 166 -19.15 -17.52 -11.87
N ARG A 167 -19.87 -18.00 -12.90
CA ARG A 167 -19.28 -18.75 -14.02
C ARG A 167 -18.56 -17.83 -15.01
N ALA A 168 -19.12 -16.64 -15.27
CA ALA A 168 -18.52 -15.68 -16.19
C ALA A 168 -17.41 -14.84 -15.55
N HIS A 169 -17.61 -14.42 -14.29
CA HIS A 169 -16.67 -13.54 -13.58
C HIS A 169 -16.34 -14.11 -12.19
N PRO A 170 -15.71 -15.30 -12.09
CA PRO A 170 -15.43 -15.95 -10.82
C PRO A 170 -14.57 -15.11 -9.88
N TRP A 171 -13.60 -14.37 -10.42
CA TRP A 171 -12.69 -13.53 -9.65
C TRP A 171 -13.42 -12.41 -8.89
N ALA A 172 -14.54 -11.90 -9.41
CA ALA A 172 -15.33 -10.89 -8.70
C ALA A 172 -15.92 -11.43 -7.40
N TYR A 173 -16.38 -12.69 -7.41
CA TYR A 173 -16.91 -13.36 -6.22
C TYR A 173 -15.78 -13.76 -5.25
N PHE A 174 -14.67 -14.30 -5.77
CA PHE A 174 -13.52 -14.63 -4.94
C PHE A 174 -12.98 -13.40 -4.20
N LEU A 175 -12.70 -12.30 -4.93
CA LEU A 175 -12.14 -11.08 -4.35
C LEU A 175 -13.12 -10.43 -3.38
N ARG A 176 -14.42 -10.41 -3.68
CA ARG A 176 -15.42 -9.89 -2.74
C ARG A 176 -15.45 -10.68 -1.43
N GLY A 177 -15.32 -12.00 -1.50
CA GLY A 177 -15.20 -12.87 -0.34
C GLY A 177 -13.92 -12.62 0.45
N PHE A 178 -12.78 -12.46 -0.25
CA PHE A 178 -11.50 -12.14 0.36
C PHE A 178 -11.54 -10.80 1.09
N LEU A 179 -12.04 -9.73 0.47
CA LEU A 179 -12.14 -8.43 1.15
C LEU A 179 -13.03 -8.48 2.40
N ALA A 180 -14.08 -9.31 2.41
CA ALA A 180 -14.88 -9.54 3.62
C ALA A 180 -14.10 -10.25 4.74
N VAL A 181 -13.25 -11.22 4.40
CA VAL A 181 -12.34 -11.86 5.35
C VAL A 181 -11.37 -10.83 5.95
N LEU A 182 -10.77 -9.96 5.12
CA LEU A 182 -9.88 -8.88 5.59
C LEU A 182 -10.59 -7.89 6.53
N GLN A 183 -11.87 -7.61 6.27
CA GLN A 183 -12.71 -6.78 7.16
C GLN A 183 -13.20 -7.51 8.43
N SER A 184 -12.76 -8.75 8.64
CA SER A 184 -13.22 -9.61 9.72
C SER A 184 -14.74 -9.86 9.74
N ASN A 185 -15.36 -9.96 8.55
CA ASN A 185 -16.79 -10.14 8.38
C ASN A 185 -17.12 -11.48 7.70
N PRO A 186 -17.14 -12.61 8.45
CA PRO A 186 -17.40 -13.92 7.87
C PRO A 186 -18.83 -14.07 7.30
N THR A 187 -19.80 -13.32 7.83
CA THR A 187 -21.17 -13.30 7.31
C THR A 187 -21.24 -12.74 5.89
N ALA A 188 -20.52 -11.67 5.61
CA ALA A 188 -20.43 -11.11 4.25
C ALA A 188 -19.54 -11.96 3.32
N ALA A 189 -18.56 -12.67 3.87
CA ALA A 189 -17.64 -13.49 3.08
C ALA A 189 -18.30 -14.76 2.52
N ARG A 190 -19.19 -15.41 3.29
CA ARG A 190 -19.73 -16.73 2.94
C ARG A 190 -20.49 -16.76 1.60
N PRO A 191 -21.50 -15.91 1.32
CA PRO A 191 -22.30 -16.04 0.09
C PRO A 191 -21.51 -15.93 -1.23
N PRO A 192 -20.56 -14.98 -1.41
CA PRO A 192 -19.78 -14.94 -2.63
C PRO A 192 -18.77 -16.10 -2.73
N LEU A 193 -18.18 -16.55 -1.61
CA LEU A 193 -17.25 -17.68 -1.59
C LEU A 193 -17.93 -19.01 -1.96
N GLU A 194 -19.12 -19.28 -1.43
CA GLU A 194 -19.89 -20.49 -1.79
C GLU A 194 -20.20 -20.54 -3.30
N ARG A 195 -20.56 -19.40 -3.87
CA ARG A 195 -20.87 -19.29 -5.31
C ARG A 195 -19.66 -19.51 -6.20
N VAL A 196 -18.49 -18.95 -5.86
CA VAL A 196 -17.27 -19.17 -6.65
C VAL A 196 -16.72 -20.59 -6.47
N VAL A 197 -16.83 -21.19 -5.27
CA VAL A 197 -16.45 -22.60 -5.06
C VAL A 197 -17.31 -23.51 -5.94
N ALA A 198 -18.62 -23.31 -6.00
CA ALA A 198 -19.51 -24.08 -6.87
C ALA A 198 -19.14 -23.92 -8.35
N ALA A 199 -18.96 -22.68 -8.82
CA ALA A 199 -18.62 -22.42 -10.22
C ALA A 199 -17.23 -22.94 -10.61
N ALA A 200 -16.23 -22.81 -9.74
CA ALA A 200 -14.88 -23.33 -9.98
C ALA A 200 -14.88 -24.86 -10.05
N ARG A 201 -15.73 -25.53 -9.26
CA ARG A 201 -15.91 -26.99 -9.30
C ARG A 201 -16.59 -27.44 -10.60
N GLU A 202 -17.62 -26.73 -11.04
CA GLU A 202 -18.31 -27.03 -12.31
C GLU A 202 -17.43 -26.77 -13.55
N ALA A 203 -16.55 -25.79 -13.48
CA ALA A 203 -15.66 -25.39 -14.58
C ALA A 203 -14.33 -26.15 -14.63
N ASP A 204 -14.08 -27.08 -13.69
CA ASP A 204 -12.81 -27.79 -13.51
C ASP A 204 -11.60 -26.83 -13.46
N TYR A 205 -11.71 -25.79 -12.61
CA TYR A 205 -10.67 -24.77 -12.44
C TYR A 205 -9.94 -24.95 -11.09
N PRO A 206 -8.95 -25.86 -11.00
CA PRO A 206 -8.38 -26.31 -9.72
C PRO A 206 -7.68 -25.22 -8.92
N SER A 207 -6.97 -24.31 -9.60
CA SER A 207 -6.28 -23.19 -8.94
C SER A 207 -7.27 -22.28 -8.21
N LEU A 208 -8.29 -21.79 -8.93
CA LEU A 208 -9.34 -20.95 -8.36
C LEU A 208 -10.13 -21.69 -7.26
N LEU A 209 -10.44 -22.97 -7.48
CA LEU A 209 -11.15 -23.80 -6.50
C LEU A 209 -10.35 -23.88 -5.19
N SER A 210 -9.05 -24.15 -5.25
CA SER A 210 -8.18 -24.19 -4.07
C SER A 210 -8.15 -22.86 -3.33
N HIS A 211 -7.90 -21.75 -4.02
CA HIS A 211 -7.88 -20.42 -3.40
C HIS A 211 -9.23 -20.09 -2.74
N SER A 212 -10.33 -20.41 -3.41
CA SER A 212 -11.69 -20.15 -2.91
C SER A 212 -12.03 -21.00 -1.69
N LEU A 213 -11.65 -22.29 -1.68
CA LEU A 213 -11.80 -23.18 -0.54
C LEU A 213 -10.96 -22.73 0.65
N CYS A 214 -9.73 -22.24 0.43
CA CYS A 214 -8.87 -21.68 1.48
C CYS A 214 -9.53 -20.45 2.14
N MET A 215 -10.03 -19.50 1.33
CA MET A 215 -10.72 -18.32 1.85
C MET A 215 -12.04 -18.69 2.57
N ALA A 216 -12.80 -19.64 2.02
CA ALA A 216 -14.01 -20.14 2.67
C ALA A 216 -13.70 -20.81 4.01
N SER A 217 -12.63 -21.59 4.09
CA SER A 217 -12.16 -22.20 5.34
C SER A 217 -11.84 -21.16 6.41
N ILE A 218 -11.12 -20.10 6.04
CA ILE A 218 -10.80 -18.97 6.96
C ILE A 218 -12.10 -18.30 7.45
N ALA A 219 -13.04 -18.00 6.55
CA ALA A 219 -14.33 -17.40 6.92
C ALA A 219 -15.12 -18.29 7.89
N GLU A 220 -15.13 -19.62 7.68
CA GLU A 220 -15.78 -20.56 8.58
C GLU A 220 -15.09 -20.65 9.94
N ALA A 221 -13.76 -20.61 9.98
CA ALA A 221 -13.00 -20.60 11.23
C ALA A 221 -13.31 -19.35 12.07
N MET A 222 -13.38 -18.19 11.41
CA MET A 222 -13.79 -16.91 12.02
C MET A 222 -15.22 -16.92 12.53
N ALA A 223 -16.14 -17.60 11.83
CA ALA A 223 -17.52 -17.81 12.27
C ALA A 223 -17.65 -18.85 13.40
N GLY A 224 -16.55 -19.52 13.80
CA GLY A 224 -16.54 -20.56 14.82
C GLY A 224 -16.95 -21.95 14.31
N ASN A 225 -17.19 -22.13 13.00
CA ASN A 225 -17.62 -23.39 12.39
C ASN A 225 -16.43 -24.30 12.06
N ARG A 226 -15.71 -24.75 13.08
CA ARG A 226 -14.46 -25.53 12.95
C ARG A 226 -14.57 -26.77 12.06
N ALA A 227 -15.69 -27.48 12.13
CA ALA A 227 -15.91 -28.67 11.30
C ALA A 227 -16.07 -28.32 9.81
N ALA A 228 -16.64 -27.16 9.48
CA ALA A 228 -16.72 -26.70 8.10
C ALA A 228 -15.35 -26.22 7.60
N ALA A 229 -14.65 -25.43 8.42
CA ALA A 229 -13.30 -24.93 8.12
C ALA A 229 -12.34 -26.07 7.77
N ARG A 230 -12.27 -27.12 8.62
CA ARG A 230 -11.42 -28.30 8.38
C ARG A 230 -11.77 -29.04 7.08
N ARG A 231 -13.06 -29.30 6.82
CA ARG A 231 -13.49 -29.99 5.59
C ARG A 231 -13.07 -29.22 4.33
N LEU A 232 -13.27 -27.90 4.34
CA LEU A 232 -12.89 -27.05 3.21
C LEU A 232 -11.37 -27.01 3.01
N LEU A 233 -10.61 -26.94 4.10
CA LEU A 233 -9.14 -26.97 4.05
C LEU A 233 -8.60 -28.31 3.56
N ASP A 234 -9.18 -29.42 4.00
CA ASP A 234 -8.83 -30.76 3.52
C ASP A 234 -9.12 -30.93 2.04
N GLU A 235 -10.26 -30.44 1.57
CA GLU A 235 -10.60 -30.43 0.14
C GLU A 235 -9.60 -29.58 -0.65
N ALA A 236 -9.28 -28.36 -0.18
CA ALA A 236 -8.31 -27.49 -0.83
C ALA A 236 -6.94 -28.16 -0.96
N ARG A 237 -6.48 -28.85 0.10
CA ARG A 237 -5.24 -29.62 0.09
C ARG A 237 -5.28 -30.74 -0.94
N VAL A 238 -6.38 -31.49 -1.04
CA VAL A 238 -6.54 -32.56 -2.05
C VAL A 238 -6.47 -31.99 -3.46
N VAL A 239 -7.17 -30.89 -3.73
CA VAL A 239 -7.19 -30.22 -5.04
C VAL A 239 -5.80 -29.70 -5.43
N THR A 240 -5.01 -29.21 -4.48
CA THR A 240 -3.68 -28.66 -4.74
C THR A 240 -2.58 -29.71 -4.81
N THR A 241 -2.77 -30.88 -4.18
CA THR A 241 -1.73 -31.93 -4.12
C THR A 241 -1.34 -32.40 -5.51
N GLY A 242 -0.04 -32.35 -5.83
CA GLY A 242 0.49 -32.78 -7.12
C GLY A 242 0.38 -31.73 -8.24
N THR A 243 -0.17 -30.55 -7.96
CA THR A 243 -0.14 -29.42 -8.90
C THR A 243 1.19 -28.68 -8.82
N ALA A 244 1.61 -28.07 -9.92
CA ALA A 244 2.76 -27.16 -9.95
C ALA A 244 2.39 -25.72 -9.52
N ASP A 245 1.18 -25.51 -9.00
CA ASP A 245 0.67 -24.20 -8.61
C ASP A 245 1.19 -23.83 -7.21
N VAL A 246 2.30 -23.09 -7.20
CA VAL A 246 2.93 -22.62 -5.96
C VAL A 246 2.03 -21.62 -5.23
N SER A 247 1.26 -20.81 -5.95
CA SER A 247 0.32 -19.84 -5.36
C SER A 247 -0.78 -20.55 -4.57
N ALA A 248 -1.40 -21.57 -5.16
CA ALA A 248 -2.40 -22.39 -4.47
C ALA A 248 -1.78 -23.13 -3.27
N THR A 249 -0.55 -23.63 -3.40
CA THR A 249 0.19 -24.26 -2.30
C THR A 249 0.39 -23.31 -1.13
N ILE A 250 0.82 -22.08 -1.40
CA ILE A 250 0.98 -21.02 -0.38
C ILE A 250 -0.36 -20.69 0.28
N ALA A 251 -1.46 -20.61 -0.49
CA ALA A 251 -2.80 -20.34 0.05
C ALA A 251 -3.26 -21.44 1.03
N VAL A 252 -3.01 -22.72 0.72
CA VAL A 252 -3.31 -23.84 1.63
C VAL A 252 -2.48 -23.74 2.91
N LEU A 253 -1.19 -23.42 2.80
CA LEU A 253 -0.32 -23.20 3.96
C LEU A 253 -0.80 -22.03 4.83
N GLN A 254 -1.32 -20.97 4.20
CA GLN A 254 -1.87 -19.82 4.91
C GLN A 254 -3.13 -20.19 5.70
N ALA A 255 -4.07 -20.85 5.05
CA ALA A 255 -5.32 -21.27 5.68
C ALA A 255 -5.04 -22.25 6.83
N ARG A 256 -4.06 -23.15 6.67
CA ARG A 256 -3.62 -24.04 7.76
C ARG A 256 -2.97 -23.30 8.92
N ALA A 257 -2.14 -22.29 8.65
CA ALA A 257 -1.58 -21.47 9.72
C ALA A 257 -2.66 -20.70 10.47
N ILE A 258 -3.67 -20.16 9.76
CA ILE A 258 -4.80 -19.46 10.38
C ILE A 258 -5.66 -20.41 11.22
N ASP A 259 -6.02 -21.60 10.70
CA ASP A 259 -6.75 -22.62 11.45
C ASP A 259 -6.00 -23.05 12.72
N GLY A 260 -4.67 -23.14 12.65
CA GLY A 260 -3.80 -23.42 13.80
C GLY A 260 -3.95 -22.40 14.93
N PHE A 261 -4.10 -21.09 14.65
CA PHE A 261 -4.36 -20.09 15.71
C PHE A 261 -5.70 -20.32 16.39
N PHE A 262 -6.70 -20.73 15.61
CA PHE A 262 -8.02 -21.01 16.11
C PHE A 262 -8.04 -22.29 16.98
N GLU A 263 -7.32 -23.34 16.60
CA GLU A 263 -7.21 -24.60 17.35
C GLU A 263 -6.14 -24.56 18.47
N GLY A 264 -5.27 -23.55 18.50
CA GLY A 264 -4.14 -23.48 19.42
C GLY A 264 -2.97 -24.41 19.05
N ASP A 265 -2.94 -24.91 17.81
CA ASP A 265 -1.89 -25.80 17.30
C ASP A 265 -0.68 -25.00 16.80
N LEU A 266 0.18 -24.58 17.72
CA LEU A 266 1.36 -23.77 17.41
C LEU A 266 2.36 -24.48 16.48
N ASP A 267 2.40 -25.82 16.49
CA ASP A 267 3.28 -26.60 15.62
C ASP A 267 2.80 -26.58 14.18
N ALA A 268 1.48 -26.70 13.96
CA ALA A 268 0.89 -26.54 12.63
C ALA A 268 1.11 -25.13 12.07
N ILE A 269 1.00 -24.09 12.91
CA ILE A 269 1.29 -22.70 12.49
C ILE A 269 2.75 -22.58 12.07
N ARG A 270 3.68 -23.02 12.93
CA ARG A 270 5.12 -22.91 12.68
C ARG A 270 5.54 -23.65 11.42
N SER A 271 5.10 -24.90 11.26
CA SER A 271 5.43 -25.73 10.10
C SER A 271 4.90 -25.09 8.80
N SER A 272 3.61 -24.72 8.79
CA SER A 272 2.97 -24.17 7.59
C SER A 272 3.55 -22.81 7.21
N ALA A 273 3.75 -21.92 8.18
CA ALA A 273 4.29 -20.60 7.94
C ALA A 273 5.78 -20.64 7.52
N THR A 274 6.58 -21.57 8.07
CA THR A 274 7.99 -21.74 7.67
C THR A 274 8.11 -22.13 6.20
N GLU A 275 7.32 -23.12 5.76
CA GLU A 275 7.31 -23.53 4.36
C GLU A 275 6.72 -22.44 3.46
N GLY A 276 5.68 -21.74 3.93
CA GLY A 276 5.09 -20.60 3.22
C GLY A 276 6.08 -19.46 3.01
N VAL A 277 6.90 -19.12 4.02
CA VAL A 277 8.00 -18.14 3.89
C VAL A 277 9.01 -18.60 2.83
N ARG A 278 9.40 -19.88 2.85
CA ARG A 278 10.38 -20.44 1.90
C ARG A 278 9.87 -20.31 0.46
N LEU A 279 8.65 -20.79 0.20
CA LEU A 279 8.04 -20.74 -1.14
C LEU A 279 7.80 -19.30 -1.60
N SER A 280 7.27 -18.43 -0.74
CA SER A 280 7.00 -17.03 -1.10
C SER A 280 8.28 -16.27 -1.47
N ARG A 281 9.40 -16.55 -0.79
CA ARG A 281 10.72 -16.00 -1.18
C ARG A 281 11.22 -16.55 -2.51
N GLU A 282 11.02 -17.84 -2.77
CA GLU A 282 11.45 -18.49 -4.01
C GLU A 282 10.77 -17.90 -5.24
N VAL A 283 9.47 -17.60 -5.15
CA VAL A 283 8.69 -17.04 -6.26
C VAL A 283 8.57 -15.51 -6.26
N GLY A 284 9.08 -14.82 -5.23
CA GLY A 284 9.01 -13.37 -5.11
C GLY A 284 7.62 -12.83 -4.75
N ASP A 285 6.77 -13.62 -4.10
CA ASP A 285 5.44 -13.20 -3.65
C ASP A 285 5.53 -12.44 -2.32
N LEU A 286 5.60 -11.11 -2.40
CA LEU A 286 5.78 -10.24 -1.24
C LEU A 286 4.59 -10.26 -0.29
N TYR A 287 3.36 -10.26 -0.81
CA TYR A 287 2.16 -10.26 0.02
C TYR A 287 2.06 -11.55 0.85
N SER A 288 2.27 -12.70 0.22
CA SER A 288 2.25 -13.96 0.95
C SER A 288 3.42 -14.08 1.91
N LEU A 289 4.62 -13.63 1.52
CA LEU A 289 5.79 -13.63 2.38
C LEU A 289 5.54 -12.87 3.68
N GLU A 290 4.99 -11.66 3.58
CA GLU A 290 4.62 -10.84 4.72
C GLU A 290 3.63 -11.56 5.64
N MET A 291 2.53 -12.06 5.10
CA MET A 291 1.50 -12.76 5.88
C MET A 291 2.06 -13.99 6.59
N MET A 292 2.96 -14.74 5.95
CA MET A 292 3.62 -15.90 6.56
C MET A 292 4.60 -15.49 7.66
N LEU A 293 5.36 -14.41 7.48
CA LEU A 293 6.23 -13.87 8.51
C LEU A 293 5.43 -13.36 9.72
N LEU A 294 4.29 -12.72 9.50
CA LEU A 294 3.36 -12.31 10.54
C LEU A 294 2.85 -13.53 11.33
N ASN A 295 2.41 -14.59 10.64
CA ASN A 295 1.94 -15.82 11.28
C ASN A 295 3.05 -16.51 12.07
N LEU A 296 4.25 -16.61 11.50
CA LEU A 296 5.39 -17.25 12.16
C LEU A 296 5.87 -16.46 13.39
N GLY A 297 5.92 -15.12 13.28
CA GLY A 297 6.22 -14.25 14.42
C GLY A 297 5.16 -14.35 15.52
N SER A 298 3.88 -14.47 15.15
CA SER A 298 2.78 -14.63 16.10
C SER A 298 2.83 -15.98 16.83
N ALA A 299 3.22 -17.07 16.14
CA ALA A 299 3.45 -18.36 16.79
C ALA A 299 4.61 -18.30 17.80
N ALA A 300 5.73 -17.65 17.44
CA ALA A 300 6.85 -17.43 18.33
C ALA A 300 6.45 -16.59 19.55
N PHE A 301 5.69 -15.51 19.33
CA PHE A 301 5.17 -14.65 20.39
C PHE A 301 4.25 -15.43 21.36
N ALA A 302 3.34 -16.25 20.84
CA ALA A 302 2.44 -17.08 21.64
C ALA A 302 3.20 -18.16 22.45
N SER A 303 4.32 -18.66 21.93
CA SER A 303 5.22 -19.59 22.64
C SER A 303 6.14 -18.91 23.67
N GLY A 304 6.11 -17.58 23.78
CA GLY A 304 6.99 -16.80 24.65
C GLY A 304 8.41 -16.60 24.09
N ASP A 305 8.67 -17.00 22.84
CA ASP A 305 9.95 -16.80 22.17
C ASP A 305 10.02 -15.37 21.61
N MET A 306 10.32 -14.44 22.52
CA MET A 306 10.46 -13.03 22.19
C MET A 306 11.65 -12.79 21.24
N ALA A 307 12.69 -13.61 21.30
CA ALA A 307 13.88 -13.46 20.47
C ALA A 307 13.57 -13.74 18.98
N GLU A 308 12.75 -14.75 18.69
CA GLU A 308 12.33 -15.07 17.32
C GLU A 308 11.15 -14.22 16.83
N SER A 309 10.23 -13.79 17.69
CA SER A 309 9.04 -13.03 17.25
C SER A 309 9.39 -11.67 16.62
N LYS A 310 10.23 -10.86 17.27
CA LYS A 310 10.52 -9.50 16.84
C LYS A 310 11.18 -9.40 15.45
N PRO A 311 12.23 -10.19 15.12
CA PRO A 311 12.82 -10.15 13.78
C PRO A 311 11.80 -10.45 12.68
N ARG A 312 10.88 -11.41 12.90
CA ARG A 312 9.83 -11.77 11.92
C ARG A 312 8.82 -10.64 11.73
N PHE A 313 8.33 -10.04 12.82
CA PHE A 313 7.44 -8.88 12.73
C PHE A 313 8.11 -7.68 12.07
N THR A 314 9.40 -7.46 12.35
CA THR A 314 10.17 -6.35 11.77
C THR A 314 10.36 -6.56 10.26
N GLU A 315 10.69 -7.77 9.82
CA GLU A 315 10.80 -8.10 8.40
C GLU A 315 9.44 -7.98 7.69
N ALA A 316 8.37 -8.53 8.27
CA ALA A 316 7.02 -8.37 7.77
C ALA A 316 6.64 -6.89 7.63
N LEU A 317 6.91 -6.06 8.65
CA LEU A 317 6.53 -4.64 8.63
C LEU A 317 7.26 -3.86 7.52
N ARG A 318 8.50 -4.21 7.20
CA ARG A 318 9.20 -3.60 6.06
C ARG A 318 8.54 -3.96 4.73
N ILE A 319 8.12 -5.21 4.56
CA ILE A 319 7.42 -5.65 3.36
C ILE A 319 6.04 -4.99 3.27
N ALA A 320 5.28 -5.01 4.38
CA ALA A 320 3.99 -4.33 4.53
C ALA A 320 4.06 -2.86 4.11
N HIS A 321 5.12 -2.19 4.55
CA HIS A 321 5.38 -0.80 4.21
C HIS A 321 5.72 -0.66 2.71
N GLN A 322 6.57 -1.53 2.17
CA GLN A 322 6.98 -1.52 0.76
C GLN A 322 5.80 -1.72 -0.21
N ILE A 323 4.82 -2.56 0.14
CA ILE A 323 3.63 -2.82 -0.70
C ILE A 323 2.39 -2.01 -0.27
N ASP A 324 2.56 -1.08 0.67
CA ASP A 324 1.48 -0.32 1.31
C ASP A 324 0.30 -1.17 1.79
N ASP A 325 0.56 -2.37 2.36
CA ASP A 325 -0.46 -3.16 3.02
C ASP A 325 -0.81 -2.55 4.38
N ARG A 326 -1.86 -1.75 4.39
CA ARG A 326 -2.28 -1.00 5.59
C ARG A 326 -2.91 -1.91 6.64
N VAL A 327 -3.52 -3.03 6.21
CA VAL A 327 -4.16 -3.98 7.11
C VAL A 327 -3.09 -4.70 7.94
N ALA A 328 -2.05 -5.18 7.27
CA ALA A 328 -0.98 -5.87 7.94
C ALA A 328 -0.05 -4.89 8.69
N GLN A 329 0.17 -3.67 8.20
CA GLN A 329 0.89 -2.62 8.95
C GLN A 329 0.29 -2.39 10.34
N TYR A 330 -1.02 -2.17 10.49
CA TYR A 330 -1.59 -1.93 11.82
C TYR A 330 -1.48 -3.18 12.71
N ALA A 331 -1.71 -4.38 12.16
CA ALA A 331 -1.60 -5.63 12.92
C ALA A 331 -0.17 -5.85 13.43
N LEU A 332 0.83 -5.52 12.62
CA LEU A 332 2.25 -5.60 12.99
C LEU A 332 2.64 -4.54 14.00
N LEU A 333 2.10 -3.33 13.92
CA LEU A 333 2.29 -2.30 14.96
C LEU A 333 1.70 -2.75 16.31
N ASP A 334 0.50 -3.34 16.30
CA ASP A 334 -0.14 -3.93 17.49
C ASP A 334 0.71 -5.06 18.10
N LEU A 335 1.21 -5.98 17.27
CA LEU A 335 2.06 -7.10 17.69
C LEU A 335 3.43 -6.64 18.22
N LEU A 336 4.06 -5.65 17.58
CA LEU A 336 5.29 -5.04 18.07
C LEU A 336 5.06 -4.24 19.35
N GLY A 337 3.88 -3.63 19.51
CA GLY A 337 3.44 -3.03 20.76
C GLY A 337 3.32 -4.07 21.89
N CYS A 338 2.71 -5.22 21.61
CA CYS A 338 2.60 -6.33 22.55
C CYS A 338 3.99 -6.86 22.96
N HIS A 339 4.89 -7.01 21.99
CA HIS A 339 6.29 -7.38 22.23
C HIS A 339 7.03 -6.33 23.08
N ALA A 340 6.84 -5.04 22.81
CA ALA A 340 7.44 -3.96 23.58
C ALA A 340 6.96 -3.96 25.05
N ALA A 341 5.67 -4.21 25.29
CA ALA A 341 5.13 -4.35 26.64
C ALA A 341 5.75 -5.54 27.39
N GLY A 342 5.84 -6.71 26.75
CA GLY A 342 6.49 -7.90 27.31
C GLY A 342 8.00 -7.71 27.58
N SER A 343 8.65 -6.81 26.85
CA SER A 343 10.07 -6.50 26.96
C SER A 343 10.38 -5.32 27.90
N GLY A 344 9.41 -4.85 28.68
CA GLY A 344 9.61 -3.76 29.64
C GLY A 344 9.76 -2.38 29.01
N GLN A 345 9.22 -2.16 27.80
CA GLN A 345 9.21 -0.87 27.09
C GLN A 345 7.78 -0.30 27.01
N PRO A 346 7.14 0.02 28.16
CA PRO A 346 5.72 0.36 28.19
C PRO A 346 5.39 1.67 27.46
N ARG A 347 6.36 2.59 27.35
CA ARG A 347 6.20 3.83 26.57
C ARG A 347 6.07 3.53 25.08
N LEU A 348 6.97 2.71 24.54
CA LEU A 348 6.92 2.29 23.14
C LEU A 348 5.63 1.52 22.85
N ALA A 349 5.24 0.61 23.75
CA ALA A 349 3.99 -0.14 23.62
C ALA A 349 2.76 0.77 23.49
N ALA A 350 2.65 1.79 24.35
CA ALA A 350 1.56 2.77 24.30
C ALA A 350 1.56 3.59 23.00
N GLN A 351 2.73 4.03 22.53
CA GLN A 351 2.87 4.78 21.28
C GLN A 351 2.47 3.93 20.06
N LEU A 352 2.94 2.67 20.00
CA LEU A 352 2.60 1.76 18.92
C LEU A 352 1.12 1.40 18.91
N LEU A 353 0.49 1.20 20.07
CA LEU A 353 -0.96 0.99 20.19
C LEU A 353 -1.74 2.18 19.61
N GLY A 354 -1.36 3.41 19.98
CA GLY A 354 -1.99 4.63 19.45
C GLY A 354 -1.80 4.79 17.95
N ALA A 355 -0.62 4.48 17.43
CA ALA A 355 -0.34 4.56 16.00
C ALA A 355 -1.09 3.48 15.19
N ALA A 356 -1.13 2.24 15.70
CA ALA A 356 -1.89 1.14 15.10
C ALA A 356 -3.38 1.49 14.99
N GLU A 357 -3.96 2.13 16.01
CA GLU A 357 -5.34 2.62 15.97
C GLU A 357 -5.58 3.59 14.80
N THR A 358 -4.70 4.59 14.62
CA THR A 358 -4.81 5.56 13.51
C THR A 358 -4.73 4.87 12.15
N VAL A 359 -3.77 3.95 11.95
CA VAL A 359 -3.63 3.21 10.69
C VAL A 359 -4.86 2.34 10.44
N ARG A 360 -5.34 1.62 11.46
CA ARG A 360 -6.52 0.75 11.38
C ARG A 360 -7.79 1.53 11.02
N THR A 361 -8.05 2.66 11.68
CA THR A 361 -9.20 3.52 11.36
C THR A 361 -9.08 4.10 9.95
N GLY A 362 -7.89 4.52 9.52
CA GLY A 362 -7.64 5.02 8.16
C GLY A 362 -7.85 3.95 7.07
N ALA A 363 -7.61 2.68 7.39
CA ALA A 363 -7.87 1.54 6.50
C ALA A 363 -9.35 1.07 6.53
N GLY A 364 -10.18 1.59 7.43
CA GLY A 364 -11.55 1.11 7.63
C GLY A 364 -11.62 -0.32 8.18
N ALA A 365 -10.58 -0.76 8.89
CA ALA A 365 -10.45 -2.12 9.41
C ALA A 365 -10.88 -2.22 10.90
N SER A 366 -11.23 -3.44 11.31
CA SER A 366 -11.52 -3.78 12.70
C SER A 366 -10.33 -4.47 13.37
N VAL A 367 -10.29 -4.47 14.70
CA VAL A 367 -9.24 -5.21 15.43
C VAL A 367 -9.39 -6.70 15.12
N ILE A 368 -8.27 -7.35 14.80
CA ILE A 368 -8.24 -8.81 14.57
C ILE A 368 -8.60 -9.51 15.88
N ALA A 369 -9.62 -10.37 15.85
CA ALA A 369 -10.19 -10.99 17.04
C ALA A 369 -9.15 -11.73 17.90
N THR A 370 -8.18 -12.40 17.27
CA THR A 370 -7.09 -13.11 17.96
C THR A 370 -6.13 -12.19 18.71
N LEU A 371 -6.03 -10.90 18.35
CA LEU A 371 -5.17 -9.92 19.02
C LEU A 371 -5.83 -9.26 20.24
N VAL A 372 -7.16 -9.28 20.35
CA VAL A 372 -7.91 -8.60 21.41
C VAL A 372 -7.39 -8.92 22.82
N PRO A 373 -7.15 -10.20 23.21
CA PRO A 373 -6.63 -10.52 24.54
C PRO A 373 -5.22 -9.96 24.78
N HIS A 374 -4.38 -9.95 23.74
CA HIS A 374 -3.01 -9.45 23.83
C HIS A 374 -2.98 -7.93 23.99
N LEU A 375 -3.83 -7.20 23.28
CA LEU A 375 -3.95 -5.75 23.41
C LEU A 375 -4.48 -5.34 24.80
N ALA A 376 -5.45 -6.09 25.35
CA ALA A 376 -5.92 -5.86 26.71
C ALA A 376 -4.81 -6.09 27.75
N GLN A 377 -3.97 -7.11 27.56
CA GLN A 377 -2.84 -7.39 28.43
C GLN A 377 -1.71 -6.34 28.29
N LEU A 378 -1.47 -5.85 27.07
CA LEU A 378 -0.58 -4.73 26.79
C LEU A 378 -1.03 -3.50 27.58
N GLU A 379 -2.30 -3.10 27.45
CA GLU A 379 -2.85 -1.93 28.15
C GLU A 379 -2.70 -2.09 29.67
N LYS A 380 -3.12 -3.23 30.22
CA LYS A 380 -3.03 -3.50 31.66
C LYS A 380 -1.59 -3.39 32.17
N SER A 381 -0.62 -3.99 31.47
CA SER A 381 0.79 -3.97 31.87
C SER A 381 1.43 -2.59 31.72
N ALA A 382 1.12 -1.87 30.63
CA ALA A 382 1.63 -0.53 30.40
C ALA A 382 1.05 0.50 31.39
N VAL A 383 -0.23 0.40 31.74
CA VAL A 383 -0.87 1.22 32.78
C VAL A 383 -0.24 0.96 34.15
N ALA A 384 0.03 -0.31 34.50
CA ALA A 384 0.68 -0.65 35.76
C ALA A 384 2.11 -0.06 35.85
N ALA A 385 2.84 0.00 34.74
CA ALA A 385 4.21 0.49 34.70
C ALA A 385 4.34 2.03 34.59
N LEU A 386 3.44 2.69 33.84
CA LEU A 386 3.52 4.14 33.57
C LEU A 386 2.56 4.99 34.42
N GLY A 387 1.50 4.37 34.95
CA GLY A 387 0.30 5.07 35.42
C GLY A 387 -0.64 5.46 34.27
N ALA A 388 -1.94 5.49 34.56
CA ALA A 388 -3.00 5.70 33.56
C ALA A 388 -2.87 7.02 32.78
N ALA A 389 -2.55 8.13 33.45
CA ALA A 389 -2.41 9.43 32.81
C ALA A 389 -1.26 9.48 31.79
N ARG A 390 -0.11 8.88 32.14
CA ARG A 390 1.05 8.83 31.25
C ARG A 390 0.82 7.86 30.10
N PHE A 391 0.21 6.70 30.36
CA PHE A 391 -0.21 5.78 29.30
C PHE A 391 -1.10 6.48 28.27
N ALA A 392 -2.15 7.17 28.71
CA ALA A 392 -3.06 7.91 27.82
C ALA A 392 -2.34 9.00 27.01
N ALA A 393 -1.37 9.70 27.61
CA ALA A 393 -0.56 10.70 26.92
C ALA A 393 0.32 10.07 25.80
N GLU A 394 0.95 8.93 26.06
CA GLU A 394 1.78 8.23 25.08
C GLU A 394 0.94 7.60 23.95
N VAL A 395 -0.24 7.06 24.27
CA VAL A 395 -1.22 6.64 23.25
C VAL A 395 -1.62 7.82 22.36
N THR A 396 -1.92 8.98 22.96
CA THR A 396 -2.24 10.20 22.22
C THR A 396 -1.08 10.67 21.35
N ALA A 397 0.16 10.56 21.84
CA ALA A 397 1.35 10.85 21.04
C ALA A 397 1.47 9.90 19.84
N GLY A 398 1.23 8.61 20.04
CA GLY A 398 1.17 7.61 18.97
C GLY A 398 0.12 7.93 17.91
N LYS A 399 -1.10 8.30 18.33
CA LYS A 399 -2.19 8.68 17.39
C LYS A 399 -1.86 9.88 16.50
N ARG A 400 -0.98 10.77 16.97
CA ARG A 400 -0.53 11.97 16.24
C ARG A 400 0.66 11.72 15.32
N MET A 401 1.27 10.53 15.37
CA MET A 401 2.37 10.19 14.46
C MET A 401 1.84 10.05 13.04
N SER A 402 2.65 10.48 12.07
CA SER A 402 2.44 10.03 10.70
C SER A 402 2.67 8.51 10.63
N ARG A 403 2.06 7.86 9.65
CA ARG A 403 2.27 6.43 9.38
C ARG A 403 3.76 6.10 9.24
N GLU A 404 4.49 6.90 8.49
CA GLU A 404 5.95 6.76 8.31
C GLU A 404 6.70 6.83 9.65
N ALA A 405 6.38 7.81 10.50
CA ALA A 405 7.03 7.94 11.80
C ALA A 405 6.72 6.75 12.72
N ALA A 406 5.49 6.22 12.68
CA ALA A 406 5.10 5.03 13.43
C ALA A 406 5.87 3.78 12.98
N ILE A 407 6.01 3.58 11.66
CA ILE A 407 6.77 2.46 11.09
C ILE A 407 8.24 2.58 11.48
N SER A 408 8.89 3.74 11.27
CA SER A 408 10.29 3.94 11.67
C SER A 408 10.51 3.81 13.18
N LEU A 409 9.53 4.18 14.00
CA LEU A 409 9.57 3.94 15.45
C LEU A 409 9.54 2.44 15.77
N ALA A 410 8.61 1.69 15.16
CA ALA A 410 8.44 0.26 15.36
C ALA A 410 9.67 -0.56 14.89
N LEU A 411 10.30 -0.13 13.79
CA LEU A 411 11.53 -0.72 13.25
C LEU A 411 12.78 -0.38 14.07
N GLY A 412 12.68 0.52 15.06
CA GLY A 412 13.81 0.98 15.88
C GLY A 412 14.75 1.95 15.17
N GLU A 413 14.38 2.43 13.98
CA GLU A 413 15.20 3.33 13.15
C GLU A 413 15.31 4.72 13.79
N SER A 414 14.31 5.15 14.56
CA SER A 414 14.35 6.40 15.33
C SER A 414 15.47 6.43 16.38
N ALA A 415 15.84 5.28 16.95
CA ALA A 415 16.95 5.18 17.90
C ALA A 415 18.31 5.11 17.17
N GLN A 416 18.36 4.48 15.99
CA GLN A 416 19.57 4.44 15.16
C GLN A 416 19.91 5.80 14.55
N VAL A 417 18.94 6.65 14.23
CA VAL A 417 19.24 8.04 13.85
C VAL A 417 19.86 8.79 15.04
N ALA A 418 19.40 8.61 16.28
CA ALA A 418 20.01 9.24 17.45
C ALA A 418 21.41 8.67 17.79
N VAL A 419 21.64 7.37 17.61
CA VAL A 419 22.93 6.71 17.89
C VAL A 419 23.95 6.93 16.77
N ALA A 420 23.54 6.93 15.50
CA ALA A 420 24.39 7.28 14.36
C ALA A 420 24.73 8.78 14.31
N VAL A 421 23.86 9.64 14.86
CA VAL A 421 24.17 11.06 15.07
C VAL A 421 25.18 11.26 16.20
N SER A 422 25.27 10.35 17.18
CA SER A 422 26.31 10.41 18.22
C SER A 422 27.70 9.97 17.74
N SER A 423 27.78 9.13 16.71
CA SER A 423 29.06 8.67 16.12
C SER A 423 29.56 9.53 14.95
N ASN A 424 28.76 10.49 14.47
CA ASN A 424 29.13 11.47 13.45
C ASN A 424 29.20 12.90 14.03
N ALA A 425 29.80 13.04 15.22
CA ALA A 425 30.16 14.33 15.80
C ALA A 425 31.21 15.03 14.91
N GLY A 426 30.75 15.72 13.86
CA GLY A 426 31.59 16.47 12.92
C GLY A 426 30.84 17.16 11.78
N ALA A 427 29.61 16.75 11.44
CA ALA A 427 28.81 17.44 10.44
C ALA A 427 27.34 17.47 10.87
N GLY A 428 26.74 18.65 10.84
CA GLY A 428 25.34 18.87 11.23
C GLY A 428 24.31 18.12 10.35
N PRO A 429 23.01 18.41 10.51
CA PRO A 429 21.91 17.66 9.88
C PRO A 429 21.83 17.77 8.34
N LEU A 430 22.71 18.56 7.72
CA LEU A 430 22.81 18.73 6.28
C LEU A 430 24.10 18.10 5.77
N GLY A 431 24.03 17.41 4.62
CA GLY A 431 25.24 17.00 3.91
C GLY A 431 26.07 18.22 3.50
N LYS A 432 27.38 18.05 3.29
CA LYS A 432 28.32 19.15 2.99
C LYS A 432 27.81 20.10 1.88
N ARG A 433 27.23 19.51 0.82
CA ARG A 433 26.69 20.25 -0.33
C ARG A 433 25.37 20.97 -0.03
N GLU A 434 24.52 20.38 0.80
CA GLU A 434 23.27 21.00 1.26
C GLU A 434 23.55 22.16 2.22
N ALA A 435 24.58 22.04 3.05
CA ALA A 435 25.03 23.13 3.91
C ALA A 435 25.58 24.33 3.09
N ASP A 436 26.30 24.08 1.98
CA ASP A 436 26.74 25.13 1.07
C ASP A 436 25.55 25.86 0.42
N VAL A 437 24.56 25.10 -0.05
CA VAL A 437 23.34 25.67 -0.65
C VAL A 437 22.52 26.44 0.39
N ALA A 438 22.36 25.91 1.60
CA ALA A 438 21.63 26.57 2.68
C ALA A 438 22.27 27.92 3.07
N ARG A 439 23.61 27.99 3.16
CA ARG A 439 24.33 29.25 3.40
C ARG A 439 24.08 30.29 2.31
N LEU A 440 24.16 29.90 1.05
CA LEU A 440 23.91 30.83 -0.05
C LEU A 440 22.43 31.25 -0.16
N VAL A 441 21.51 30.41 0.31
CA VAL A 441 20.10 30.79 0.51
C VAL A 441 19.96 31.83 1.61
N ALA A 442 20.68 31.69 2.73
CA ALA A 442 20.71 32.65 3.83
C ALA A 442 21.32 34.00 3.40
N ASP A 443 22.31 33.97 2.51
CA ASP A 443 22.90 35.15 1.86
C ASP A 443 21.95 35.84 0.85
N GLY A 444 20.74 35.30 0.64
CA GLY A 444 19.71 35.89 -0.21
C GLY A 444 19.87 35.65 -1.70
N LEU A 445 20.78 34.76 -2.13
CA LEU A 445 20.98 34.45 -3.55
C LEU A 445 19.78 33.68 -4.12
N SER A 446 19.48 33.87 -5.40
CA SER A 446 18.50 33.07 -6.16
C SER A 446 19.07 31.72 -6.62
N ASN A 447 18.22 30.76 -7.01
CA ASN A 447 18.70 29.45 -7.49
C ASN A 447 19.67 29.57 -8.67
N LYS A 448 19.42 30.50 -9.59
CA LYS A 448 20.32 30.82 -10.71
C LYS A 448 21.70 31.31 -10.24
N GLN A 449 21.74 32.20 -9.24
CA GLN A 449 22.99 32.73 -8.69
C GLN A 449 23.77 31.67 -7.90
N ILE A 450 23.07 30.82 -7.14
CA ILE A 450 23.66 29.69 -6.43
C ILE A 450 24.25 28.69 -7.43
N GLY A 451 23.53 28.39 -8.52
CA GLY A 451 23.99 27.49 -9.57
C GLY A 451 25.29 27.98 -10.21
N ALA A 452 25.35 29.26 -10.55
CA ALA A 452 26.58 29.89 -11.07
C ALA A 452 27.74 29.82 -10.07
N ARG A 453 27.50 30.02 -8.78
CA ARG A 453 28.54 30.05 -7.74
C ARG A 453 29.05 28.66 -7.35
N LEU A 454 28.19 27.65 -7.43
CA LEU A 454 28.53 26.26 -7.10
C LEU A 454 28.88 25.42 -8.34
N LEU A 455 28.87 26.01 -9.54
CA LEU A 455 29.09 25.34 -10.82
C LEU A 455 28.13 24.15 -11.05
N ILE A 456 26.84 24.35 -10.75
CA ILE A 456 25.76 23.36 -10.94
C ILE A 456 24.54 24.01 -11.59
N SER A 457 23.66 23.22 -12.19
CA SER A 457 22.45 23.75 -12.84
C SER A 457 21.47 24.35 -11.84
N GLU A 458 20.67 25.33 -12.28
CA GLU A 458 19.60 25.94 -11.48
C GLU A 458 18.61 24.88 -10.95
N ARG A 459 18.29 23.87 -11.77
CA ARG A 459 17.43 22.74 -11.40
C ARG A 459 18.05 21.88 -10.30
N THR A 460 19.38 21.71 -10.31
CA THR A 460 20.11 20.99 -9.24
C THR A 460 20.04 21.75 -7.91
N VAL A 461 20.10 23.09 -7.94
CA VAL A 461 19.91 23.91 -6.75
C VAL A 461 18.49 23.76 -6.20
N GLU A 462 17.48 23.75 -7.06
CA GLU A 462 16.09 23.56 -6.64
C GLU A 462 15.88 22.22 -5.92
N THR A 463 16.46 21.14 -6.45
CA THR A 463 16.46 19.82 -5.79
C THR A 463 17.15 19.88 -4.42
N HIS A 464 18.28 20.57 -4.31
CA HIS A 464 18.96 20.74 -3.02
C HIS A 464 18.12 21.55 -2.03
N VAL A 465 17.48 22.65 -2.45
CA VAL A 465 16.60 23.45 -1.59
C VAL A 465 15.41 22.61 -1.11
N ARG A 466 14.81 21.80 -1.98
CA ARG A 466 13.71 20.89 -1.61
C ARG A 466 14.15 19.81 -0.62
N SER A 467 15.33 19.23 -0.83
CA SER A 467 15.94 18.27 0.11
C SER A 467 16.19 18.91 1.48
N ILE A 468 16.71 20.15 1.50
CA ILE A 468 16.95 20.91 2.74
C ILE A 468 15.63 21.16 3.48
N LEU A 469 14.58 21.62 2.78
CA LEU A 469 13.26 21.85 3.37
C LEU A 469 12.70 20.57 4.00
N ASN A 470 12.74 19.46 3.27
CA ASN A 470 12.26 18.16 3.75
C ASN A 470 13.07 17.65 4.95
N LYS A 471 14.39 17.76 4.92
CA LYS A 471 15.28 17.30 6.00
C LYS A 471 15.14 18.13 7.28
N LEU A 472 14.87 19.43 7.15
CA LEU A 472 14.73 20.34 8.28
C LEU A 472 13.28 20.52 8.73
N GLY A 473 12.30 19.91 8.05
CA GLY A 473 10.88 20.08 8.34
C GLY A 473 10.39 21.52 8.12
N LEU A 474 11.00 22.23 7.16
CA LEU A 474 10.71 23.63 6.86
C LEU A 474 9.83 23.72 5.60
N ASN A 475 8.98 24.75 5.54
CA ASN A 475 7.97 24.91 4.51
C ASN A 475 8.28 26.04 3.52
N SER A 476 9.36 26.80 3.74
CA SER A 476 9.73 27.90 2.85
C SER A 476 11.23 28.18 2.83
N ARG A 477 11.70 28.69 1.69
CA ARG A 477 13.08 29.17 1.51
C ARG A 477 13.47 30.20 2.58
N ALA A 478 12.53 31.06 2.99
CA ALA A 478 12.76 32.05 4.04
C ALA A 478 13.07 31.40 5.39
N GLN A 479 12.42 30.29 5.72
CA GLN A 479 12.71 29.52 6.93
C GLN A 479 14.09 28.86 6.90
N VAL A 480 14.58 28.46 5.72
CA VAL A 480 15.97 27.97 5.57
C VAL A 480 16.97 29.06 5.94
N ALA A 481 16.74 30.29 5.49
CA ALA A 481 17.60 31.43 5.83
C ALA A 481 17.62 31.68 7.34
N VAL A 482 16.44 31.72 7.99
CA VAL A 482 16.30 31.89 9.45
C VAL A 482 17.04 30.78 10.20
N TRP A 483 16.85 29.52 9.80
CA TRP A 483 17.47 28.36 10.42
C TRP A 483 19.00 28.41 10.37
N VAL A 484 19.59 28.83 9.24
CA VAL A 484 21.06 28.97 9.11
C VAL A 484 21.60 30.02 10.07
N THR A 485 20.95 31.19 10.18
CA THR A 485 21.33 32.23 11.15
C THR A 485 21.26 31.75 12.59
N GLU A 486 20.21 31.04 12.98
CA GLU A 486 20.08 30.47 14.32
C GLU A 486 21.18 29.42 14.60
N HIS A 487 21.51 28.60 13.60
CA HIS A 487 22.51 27.54 13.75
C HIS A 487 23.96 28.06 13.74
N ASP A 488 24.25 29.15 13.02
CA ASP A 488 25.56 29.81 13.03
C ASP A 488 25.77 30.62 14.33
N LEU A 489 24.72 31.23 14.89
CA LEU A 489 24.74 31.85 16.22
C LEU A 489 25.02 30.82 17.33
N LEU A 490 24.42 29.63 17.24
CA LEU A 490 24.65 28.51 18.17
C LEU A 490 26.06 27.89 18.04
N LYS A 491 26.72 28.03 16.89
CA LYS A 491 28.13 27.62 16.71
C LYS A 491 29.10 28.66 17.27
N ALA A 492 28.83 29.95 17.08
CA ALA A 492 29.65 31.04 17.63
C ALA A 492 29.63 31.10 19.17
N SER A 493 28.51 30.72 19.80
CA SER A 493 28.41 30.60 21.26
C SER A 493 29.13 29.37 21.83
N ARG A 494 29.39 28.35 21.01
CA ARG A 494 30.13 27.13 21.40
C ARG A 494 31.64 27.22 21.19
N SER A 495 32.13 28.18 20.39
CA SER A 495 33.56 28.43 20.18
C SER A 495 34.16 29.47 21.13
N SER A 496 33.36 30.05 22.02
CA SER A 496 33.77 31.11 22.96
C SER A 496 33.85 30.63 24.42
N HIS A 497 33.92 29.32 24.64
CA HIS A 497 34.09 28.68 25.95
C HIS A 497 35.30 27.75 25.98
#